data_AF-A0A445CN32-F1
#
_entry.id   AF-A0A445CN32-F1
#
_cell.length_a   1.000
_cell.length_b   1.000
_cell.length_c   1.000
_cell.angle_alpha   90.00
_cell.angle_beta   90.00
_cell.angle_gamma   90.00
#
_symmetry.space_group_name_H-M   'P 1'
#
loop_
_entity.id
_entity.type
_entity.pdbx_description
1 polymer ?
#
loop_
_entity_poly.entity_id
_entity_poly.type
_entity_poly.pdbx_seq_one_letter_code
_entity_poly.pdbx_strand_id
1 'polypeptide(L)'
;MKRTLEACMPTTIHRWCIWHIMKKIPSKLNGYKGHAEIEQEMSEVVWNSHSKDSFDRNWNEFLLNFGLVDNKWLSDLYEDRHIWVPIYLDHHF
;
A
#
# COMPACT_ATOMS: atom_id res chain seq x y z
N MET A 1 7.26 -14.71 -9.26
CA MET A 1 8.08 -13.62 -9.86
C MET A 1 9.09 -13.02 -8.89
N LYS A 2 8.78 -12.76 -7.60
CA LYS A 2 9.73 -12.19 -6.60
C LYS A 2 11.05 -12.97 -6.54
N ARG A 3 10.99 -14.28 -6.27
CA ARG A 3 12.17 -15.18 -6.15
C ARG A 3 13.06 -15.28 -7.40
N THR A 4 12.51 -15.10 -8.59
CA THR A 4 13.26 -15.28 -9.85
C THR A 4 14.09 -14.05 -10.19
N LEU A 5 13.63 -12.86 -9.79
CA LEU A 5 14.33 -11.60 -10.04
C LEU A 5 15.45 -11.37 -9.01
N GLU A 6 15.21 -11.70 -7.74
CA GLU A 6 16.20 -11.63 -6.66
C GLU A 6 17.42 -12.53 -6.94
N ALA A 7 17.22 -13.68 -7.60
CA ALA A 7 18.30 -14.59 -7.98
C ALA A 7 19.18 -14.05 -9.13
N CYS A 8 18.61 -13.26 -10.04
CA CYS A 8 19.34 -12.73 -11.20
C CYS A 8 19.98 -11.36 -10.95
N MET A 9 19.41 -10.56 -10.04
CA MET A 9 19.88 -9.21 -9.71
C MET A 9 19.84 -8.97 -8.19
N PRO A 10 20.70 -9.66 -7.40
CA PRO A 10 20.64 -9.64 -5.93
C PRO A 10 20.92 -8.26 -5.32
N THR A 11 21.54 -7.34 -6.07
CA THR A 11 21.85 -5.97 -5.65
C THR A 11 20.77 -4.96 -6.02
N THR A 12 19.73 -5.38 -6.76
CA THR A 12 18.65 -4.49 -7.20
C THR A 12 17.50 -4.51 -6.19
N ILE A 13 17.19 -3.35 -5.62
CA ILE A 13 16.04 -3.20 -4.74
C ILE A 13 14.77 -3.14 -5.60
N HIS A 14 14.00 -4.23 -5.60
CA HIS A 14 12.74 -4.31 -6.32
C HIS A 14 11.63 -3.60 -5.56
N ARG A 15 11.32 -2.38 -5.99
CA ARG A 15 10.16 -1.61 -5.48
C ARG A 15 8.93 -1.88 -6.32
N TRP A 16 7.79 -2.02 -5.68
CA TRP A 16 6.53 -1.98 -6.41
C TRP A 16 6.20 -0.54 -6.78
N CYS A 17 5.68 -0.36 -7.99
CA CYS A 17 5.28 0.94 -8.46
C CYS A 17 3.95 1.34 -7.80
N ILE A 18 3.99 2.37 -6.95
CA ILE A 18 2.81 2.91 -6.25
C ILE A 18 1.68 3.22 -7.22
N TRP A 19 2.00 3.82 -8.37
CA TRP A 19 0.99 4.11 -9.40
C TRP A 19 0.24 2.85 -9.88
N HIS A 20 0.94 1.73 -10.06
CA HIS A 20 0.30 0.46 -10.42
C HIS A 20 -0.57 -0.10 -9.29
N ILE A 21 -0.19 0.12 -8.03
CA ILE A 21 -1.00 -0.25 -6.86
C ILE A 21 -2.26 0.60 -6.83
N MET A 22 -2.14 1.93 -6.94
CA MET A 22 -3.26 2.87 -6.96
C MET A 22 -4.25 2.54 -8.08
N LYS A 23 -3.77 2.19 -9.28
CA LYS A 23 -4.63 1.76 -10.39
C LYS A 23 -5.41 0.48 -10.15
N LYS A 24 -4.98 -0.38 -9.21
CA LYS A 24 -5.72 -1.60 -8.86
C LYS A 24 -6.84 -1.33 -7.85
N ILE A 25 -6.76 -0.25 -7.08
CA ILE A 25 -7.74 0.08 -6.02
C ILE A 25 -9.17 0.11 -6.57
N PRO A 26 -9.49 0.82 -7.67
CA PRO A 26 -10.86 0.84 -8.19
C PRO A 26 -11.37 -0.56 -8.51
N SER A 27 -10.54 -1.39 -9.14
CA SER A 27 -10.93 -2.77 -9.51
C SER A 27 -11.09 -3.70 -8.30
N LYS A 28 -10.41 -3.41 -7.19
CA LYS A 28 -10.42 -4.23 -5.97
C LYS A 28 -11.51 -3.79 -5.00
N LEU A 29 -11.92 -2.53 -5.05
CA LEU A 29 -12.83 -1.90 -4.09
C LEU A 29 -14.12 -1.36 -4.73
N ASN A 30 -14.38 -1.59 -6.02
CA ASN A 30 -15.62 -1.19 -6.71
C ASN A 30 -16.90 -1.78 -6.10
N GLY A 31 -16.80 -2.87 -5.34
CA GLY A 31 -17.94 -3.49 -4.63
C GLY A 31 -18.33 -2.77 -3.34
N TYR A 32 -17.53 -1.81 -2.86
CA TYR A 32 -17.79 -1.08 -1.63
C TYR A 32 -18.54 0.22 -1.92
N LYS A 33 -19.49 0.55 -1.05
CA LYS A 33 -20.13 1.88 -1.06
C LYS A 33 -19.07 2.94 -0.75
N GLY A 34 -19.08 4.05 -1.48
CA GLY A 34 -18.09 5.12 -1.30
C GLY A 34 -16.71 4.79 -1.88
N HIS A 35 -16.61 3.97 -2.94
CA HIS A 35 -15.31 3.61 -3.53
C HIS A 35 -14.45 4.82 -3.93
N ALA A 36 -15.06 5.94 -4.34
CA ALA A 36 -14.33 7.17 -4.65
C ALA A 36 -13.69 7.80 -3.40
N GLU A 37 -14.41 7.81 -2.27
CA GLU A 37 -13.89 8.27 -0.97
C GLU A 37 -12.79 7.33 -0.46
N ILE A 38 -12.96 6.01 -0.64
CA ILE A 38 -11.94 5.01 -0.31
C ILE A 38 -10.66 5.25 -1.12
N GLU A 39 -10.77 5.49 -2.42
CA GLU A 39 -9.63 5.77 -3.29
C GLU A 39 -8.89 7.05 -2.87
N GLN A 40 -9.64 8.10 -2.52
CA GLN A 40 -9.08 9.35 -2.02
C GLN A 40 -8.37 9.17 -0.68
N GLU A 41 -9.01 8.52 0.29
CA GLU A 41 -8.45 8.33 1.63
C GLU A 41 -7.20 7.43 1.58
N MET A 42 -7.23 6.38 0.75
CA MET A 42 -6.04 5.55 0.56
C MET A 42 -4.87 6.35 -0.02
N SER A 43 -5.14 7.30 -0.92
CA SER A 43 -4.13 8.22 -1.44
C SER A 43 -3.57 9.12 -0.33
N GLU A 44 -4.44 9.71 0.50
CA GLU A 44 -4.04 10.54 1.65
C GLU A 44 -3.15 9.76 2.61
N VAL A 45 -3.55 8.53 3.00
CA VAL A 45 -2.78 7.66 3.90
C VAL A 45 -1.39 7.36 3.34
N VAL A 46 -1.28 7.06 2.05
CA VAL A 46 0.00 6.69 1.41
C VAL A 46 0.94 7.88 1.24
N TRP A 47 0.43 9.04 0.85
CA TRP A 47 1.25 10.19 0.46
C TRP A 47 1.47 11.21 1.58
N ASN A 48 0.53 11.36 2.52
CA ASN A 48 0.60 12.38 3.58
C ASN A 48 1.09 11.82 4.93
N SER A 49 1.54 10.57 4.97
CA SER A 49 2.15 10.00 6.18
C SER A 49 3.59 10.47 6.35
N HIS A 50 3.86 11.16 7.46
CA HIS A 50 5.18 11.75 7.75
C HIS A 50 6.09 10.85 8.59
N SER A 51 5.58 9.75 9.15
CA SER A 51 6.37 8.73 9.84
C SER A 51 5.78 7.33 9.65
N LYS A 52 6.57 6.30 9.94
CA LYS A 52 6.10 4.90 9.93
C LYS A 52 4.92 4.72 10.90
N ASP A 53 5.03 5.29 12.11
CA ASP A 53 3.97 5.26 13.11
C ASP A 53 2.71 6.05 12.69
N SER A 54 2.84 7.16 11.95
CA SER A 54 1.67 7.85 11.43
C SER A 54 1.00 7.03 10.32
N PHE A 55 1.80 6.41 9.44
CA PHE A 55 1.27 5.53 8.40
C PHE A 55 0.50 4.36 8.99
N ASP A 56 1.09 3.62 9.93
CA ASP A 56 0.44 2.42 10.50
C ASP A 56 -0.87 2.78 11.22
N ARG A 57 -0.92 3.94 11.89
CA ARG A 57 -2.15 4.46 12.52
C ARG A 57 -3.19 4.86 11.48
N ASN A 58 -2.82 5.69 10.51
CA ASN A 58 -3.73 6.18 9.48
C ASN A 58 -4.28 5.03 8.61
N TRP A 59 -3.43 4.03 8.33
CA TRP A 59 -3.84 2.82 7.62
C TRP A 59 -4.89 2.02 8.40
N ASN A 60 -4.68 1.82 9.71
CA ASN A 60 -5.64 1.13 10.56
C ASN A 60 -6.97 1.91 10.66
N GLU A 61 -6.91 3.22 10.84
CA GLU A 61 -8.10 4.07 10.88
C GLU A 61 -8.89 4.01 9.56
N PHE A 62 -8.19 4.08 8.43
CA PHE A 62 -8.78 3.87 7.11
C PHE A 62 -9.51 2.52 7.00
N LEU A 63 -8.86 1.42 7.43
CA LEU A 63 -9.49 0.10 7.37
C LEU A 63 -10.76 0.01 8.22
N LEU A 64 -10.74 0.62 9.42
CA LEU A 64 -11.88 0.64 10.32
C LEU A 64 -13.04 1.49 9.78
N ASN A 65 -12.74 2.70 9.29
CA ASN A 65 -13.73 3.66 8.79
C ASN A 65 -14.55 3.10 7.62
N PHE A 66 -13.90 2.32 6.75
CA PHE A 66 -14.55 1.76 5.55
C PHE A 66 -14.93 0.28 5.68
N GLY A 67 -14.75 -0.34 6.86
CA GLY A 67 -15.07 -1.75 7.07
C GLY A 67 -14.23 -2.70 6.20
N LEU A 68 -12.96 -2.35 5.98
CA LEU A 68 -12.01 -3.04 5.09
C LEU A 68 -11.05 -3.97 5.84
N VAL A 69 -11.19 -4.13 7.16
CA VAL A 69 -10.29 -4.89 8.02
C VAL A 69 -10.07 -6.33 7.53
N ASP A 70 -11.12 -7.00 7.05
CA ASP A 70 -11.05 -8.39 6.56
C ASP A 70 -10.67 -8.49 5.07
N ASN A 71 -10.34 -7.38 4.42
CA ASN A 71 -9.97 -7.39 3.01
C ASN A 71 -8.56 -7.97 2.83
N LYS A 72 -8.49 -9.22 2.37
CA LYS A 72 -7.24 -9.94 2.15
C LYS A 72 -6.24 -9.18 1.27
N TRP A 73 -6.71 -8.50 0.23
CA TRP A 73 -5.80 -7.77 -0.67
C TRP A 73 -5.14 -6.58 0.03
N LEU A 74 -5.87 -5.86 0.88
CA LEU A 74 -5.31 -4.78 1.69
C LEU A 74 -4.38 -5.29 2.79
N SER A 75 -4.70 -6.46 3.37
CA SER A 75 -3.82 -7.14 4.33
C SER A 75 -2.48 -7.53 3.69
N ASP A 76 -2.50 -8.23 2.55
CA ASP A 76 -1.30 -8.60 1.80
C ASP A 76 -0.48 -7.35 1.41
N LEU A 77 -1.17 -6.28 0.99
CA LEU A 77 -0.54 -5.02 0.59
C LEU A 77 0.16 -4.32 1.78
N TYR A 78 -0.42 -4.39 2.98
CA TYR A 78 0.19 -3.86 4.19
C TYR A 78 1.41 -4.67 4.64
N GLU A 79 1.42 -5.99 4.48
CA GLU A 79 2.60 -6.82 4.76
C GLU A 79 3.78 -6.42 3.86
N ASP A 80 3.51 -6.14 2.59
CA ASP A 80 4.49 -5.67 1.61
C ASP A 80 4.79 -4.14 1.71
N ARG A 81 4.31 -3.41 2.72
CA ARG A 81 4.50 -1.94 2.83
C ARG A 81 5.95 -1.45 2.69
N HIS A 82 6.89 -2.28 3.10
CA HIS A 82 8.34 -2.02 3.03
C HIS A 82 8.91 -1.95 1.60
N ILE A 83 8.19 -2.42 0.57
CA ILE A 83 8.63 -2.38 -0.83
C ILE A 83 7.84 -1.40 -1.71
N TRP A 84 6.88 -0.65 -1.14
CA TRP A 84 6.06 0.27 -1.94
C TRP A 84 5.66 1.57 -1.24
N VAL A 85 5.58 1.63 0.08
CA VAL A 85 5.17 2.85 0.78
C VAL A 85 6.35 3.81 0.90
N PRO A 86 6.26 5.08 0.43
CA PRO A 86 7.37 6.03 0.42
C PRO A 86 8.13 6.13 1.75
N ILE A 87 7.42 6.26 2.87
CA ILE A 87 8.04 6.44 4.20
C ILE A 87 8.87 5.22 4.67
N TYR A 88 8.62 4.05 4.08
CA TYR A 88 9.37 2.83 4.35
C TYR A 88 10.57 2.63 3.41
N LEU A 89 10.58 3.32 2.26
CA LEU A 89 11.65 3.22 1.26
C LEU A 89 12.87 4.08 1.61
N ASP A 90 12.72 5.04 2.52
CA ASP A 90 13.70 6.12 2.80
C ASP A 90 14.98 5.68 3.54
N HIS A 91 15.21 4.38 3.72
CA HIS A 91 16.42 3.84 4.36
C HIS A 91 17.40 3.19 3.35
N HIS A 92 17.24 3.45 2.06
CA HIS A 92 18.01 2.84 0.97
C HIS A 92 18.59 3.86 -0.01
N PHE A 93 19.19 4.93 0.50
CA PHE A 93 20.06 5.83 -0.26
C PHE A 93 21.47 5.84 0.33
#